data_AF-A0A161VBU3-F1
#
_entry.id   AF-A0A161VBU3-F1
#
_cell.length_a   1.000
_cell.length_b   1.000
_cell.length_c   1.000
_cell.angle_alpha   90.00
_cell.angle_beta   90.00
_cell.angle_gamma   90.00
#
_symmetry.space_group_name_H-M   'P 1'
#
loop_
_entity.id
_entity.type
_entity.pdbx_description
1 polymer ?
#
loop_
_entity_poly.entity_id
_entity_poly.type
_entity_poly.pdbx_seq_one_letter_code
_entity_poly.pdbx_strand_id
1 'polypeptide(L)'
;MSTSELEHVEAFAALVEALELRYFSAVELMFIGHSHGNVDHPAYGLNPLGPGKLWDNIRPAAKVADCLREASGGLLTILSANRSPAYNRAIGGASKSEHMSFSALDLRSDTWSAAKCFDWRPWRLQNIPPH
;
A
#
# COMPACT_ATOMS: atom_id res chain seq x y z
N MET A 1 19.20 11.20 2.30
CA MET A 1 18.08 11.71 1.50
C MET A 1 18.44 13.08 0.98
N SER A 2 18.17 13.37 -0.29
CA SER A 2 18.23 14.73 -0.81
C SER A 2 17.06 15.57 -0.30
N THR A 3 17.16 16.90 -0.41
CA THR A 3 16.03 17.81 -0.14
C THR A 3 14.79 17.42 -0.94
N SER A 4 14.96 17.04 -2.21
CA SER A 4 13.84 16.62 -3.07
C SER A 4 13.16 15.32 -2.61
N GLU A 5 13.91 14.37 -2.03
CA GLU A 5 13.32 13.14 -1.47
C GLU A 5 12.54 13.43 -0.19
N LEU A 6 13.04 14.36 0.65
CA LEU A 6 12.33 14.79 1.85
C LEU A 6 11.03 15.50 1.50
N GLU A 7 11.06 16.45 0.57
CA GLU A 7 9.86 17.13 0.06
C GLU A 7 8.84 16.13 -0.53
N HIS A 8 9.31 15.09 -1.21
CA HIS A 8 8.46 14.03 -1.77
C HIS A 8 7.78 13.19 -0.67
N VAL A 9 8.48 12.90 0.42
CA VAL A 9 7.88 12.18 1.56
C VAL A 9 6.90 13.07 2.32
N GLU A 10 7.24 14.34 2.55
CA GLU A 10 6.37 15.31 3.23
C GLU A 10 5.07 15.56 2.45
N ALA A 11 5.14 15.71 1.13
CA ALA A 11 3.96 15.88 0.29
C ALA A 11 3.04 14.65 0.33
N PHE A 12 3.60 13.44 0.40
CA PHE A 12 2.80 12.23 0.56
C PHE A 12 2.20 12.13 1.97
N ALA A 13 2.94 12.54 3.00
CA ALA A 13 2.43 12.57 4.37
C ALA A 13 1.20 13.47 4.48
N ALA A 14 1.21 14.66 3.89
CA ALA A 14 0.05 15.56 3.86
C ALA A 14 -1.17 14.92 3.17
N LEU A 15 -0.97 14.14 2.09
CA LEU A 15 -2.05 13.40 1.43
C LEU A 15 -2.64 12.34 2.36
N VAL A 16 -1.81 11.62 3.11
CA VAL A 16 -2.24 10.56 4.03
C VAL A 16 -2.91 11.14 5.28
N GLU A 17 -2.44 12.28 5.79
CA GLU A 17 -3.13 13.00 6.86
C GLU A 17 -4.56 13.39 6.46
N ALA A 18 -4.75 13.86 5.24
CA ALA A 18 -6.07 14.18 4.70
C ALA A 18 -6.99 12.95 4.50
N LEU A 19 -6.48 11.73 4.67
CA LEU A 19 -7.30 10.51 4.67
C LEU A 19 -7.84 10.14 6.04
N GLU A 20 -7.34 10.78 7.11
CA GLU A 20 -7.75 10.53 8.50
C GLU A 20 -7.72 9.04 8.87
N LEU A 21 -6.69 8.33 8.38
CA LEU A 21 -6.49 6.92 8.70
C LEU A 21 -6.13 6.78 10.18
N ARG A 22 -6.68 5.75 10.84
CA ARG A 22 -6.48 5.52 12.27
C ARG A 22 -5.30 4.58 12.53
N TYR A 23 -5.01 3.69 11.59
CA TYR A 23 -4.08 2.60 11.82
C TYR A 23 -2.87 2.59 10.89
N PHE A 24 -2.88 3.35 9.79
CA PHE A 24 -1.78 3.36 8.82
C PHE A 24 -1.16 4.74 8.67
N SER A 25 0.17 4.77 8.67
CA SER A 25 0.98 5.96 8.43
C SER A 25 1.41 6.08 6.96
N ALA A 26 1.89 7.28 6.60
CA ALA A 26 2.49 7.52 5.30
C ALA A 26 3.73 6.64 5.04
N VAL A 27 4.52 6.39 6.09
CA VAL A 27 5.71 5.52 6.01
C VAL A 27 5.33 4.09 5.64
N GLU A 28 4.27 3.54 6.25
CA GLU A 28 3.77 2.21 5.90
C GLU A 28 3.24 2.15 4.46
N LEU A 29 2.52 3.19 4.02
CA LEU A 29 2.00 3.28 2.64
C LEU A 29 3.10 3.53 1.59
N MET A 30 4.28 4.01 2.00
CA MET A 30 5.47 4.16 1.15
C MET A 30 6.38 2.93 1.16
N PHE A 31 5.96 1.80 1.76
CA PHE A 31 6.80 0.61 1.78
C PHE A 31 7.11 0.11 0.35
N ILE A 32 8.39 0.18 -0.01
CA ILE A 32 8.89 -0.12 -1.37
C ILE A 32 9.14 -1.61 -1.63
N GLY A 33 8.71 -2.49 -0.72
CA GLY A 33 8.76 -3.94 -0.87
C GLY A 33 10.11 -4.54 -0.43
N HIS A 34 10.06 -5.77 0.10
CA HIS A 34 11.22 -6.44 0.70
C HIS A 34 12.37 -6.66 -0.29
N SER A 35 12.07 -7.11 -1.52
CA SER A 35 13.08 -7.40 -2.53
C SER A 35 13.84 -6.16 -3.03
N HIS A 36 13.37 -4.93 -2.74
CA HIS A 36 14.11 -3.72 -3.09
C HIS A 36 15.41 -3.62 -2.28
N GLY A 37 15.38 -3.97 -0.99
CA GLY A 37 16.52 -3.88 -0.09
C GLY A 37 17.42 -5.12 -0.06
N ASN A 38 17.08 -6.17 -0.81
CA ASN A 38 17.84 -7.42 -0.83
C ASN A 38 18.86 -7.41 -1.98
N VAL A 39 20.15 -7.25 -1.64
CA VAL A 39 21.28 -7.20 -2.59
C VAL A 39 21.40 -8.44 -3.47
N ASP A 40 20.94 -9.59 -3.00
CA ASP A 40 21.02 -10.87 -3.70
C ASP A 40 19.81 -11.10 -4.63
N HIS A 41 18.82 -10.21 -4.62
CA HIS A 41 17.63 -10.33 -5.45
C HIS A 41 17.76 -9.53 -6.76
N PRO A 42 17.30 -10.06 -7.91
CA PRO A 42 17.26 -9.30 -9.18
C PRO A 42 16.45 -7.99 -9.17
N ALA A 43 15.75 -7.71 -8.06
CA ALA A 43 14.89 -6.54 -7.90
C ALA A 43 15.51 -5.47 -6.98
N TYR A 44 16.76 -5.71 -6.54
CA TYR A 44 17.52 -4.81 -5.69
C TYR A 44 17.57 -3.40 -6.29
N GLY A 45 17.20 -2.39 -5.50
CA GLY A 45 17.22 -0.99 -5.91
C GLY A 45 16.24 -0.60 -7.03
N LEU A 46 15.38 -1.52 -7.49
CA LEU A 46 14.54 -1.25 -8.68
C LEU A 46 13.21 -0.57 -8.39
N ASN A 47 12.82 -0.39 -7.11
CA ASN A 47 11.55 0.22 -6.73
C ASN A 47 11.73 1.60 -6.05
N PRO A 48 11.98 2.67 -6.81
CA PRO A 48 12.03 4.01 -6.21
C PRO A 48 10.68 4.39 -5.59
N LEU A 49 10.67 5.48 -4.81
CA LEU A 49 9.42 6.07 -4.34
C LEU A 49 8.47 6.34 -5.52
N GLY A 50 7.20 6.01 -5.34
CA GLY A 50 6.20 6.10 -6.39
C GLY A 50 6.01 7.54 -6.89
N PRO A 51 5.66 7.73 -8.18
CA PRO A 51 5.49 9.06 -8.75
C PRO A 51 4.28 9.76 -8.14
N GLY A 52 4.44 11.04 -7.76
CA GLY A 52 3.43 11.82 -7.03
C GLY A 52 2.06 11.87 -7.71
N LYS A 53 2.04 11.90 -9.04
CA LYS A 53 0.82 11.89 -9.86
C LYS A 53 -0.08 10.66 -9.69
N LEU A 54 0.41 9.58 -9.07
CA LEU A 54 -0.36 8.37 -8.82
C LEU A 54 -0.87 8.28 -7.38
N TRP A 55 -0.46 9.16 -6.48
CA TRP A 55 -0.76 9.02 -5.05
C TRP A 55 -2.24 9.05 -4.74
N ASP A 56 -3.06 9.80 -5.46
CA ASP A 56 -4.51 9.82 -5.24
C ASP A 56 -5.18 8.47 -5.52
N ASN A 57 -4.54 7.58 -6.30
CA ASN A 57 -5.09 6.26 -6.60
C ASN A 57 -5.09 5.33 -5.38
N ILE A 58 -4.24 5.58 -4.37
CA ILE A 58 -4.12 4.70 -3.20
C ILE A 58 -5.27 4.88 -2.21
N ARG A 59 -5.97 6.02 -2.27
CA ARG A 59 -6.97 6.44 -1.26
C ARG A 59 -8.03 5.36 -0.99
N PRO A 60 -8.65 4.72 -2.01
CA PRO A 60 -9.65 3.69 -1.76
C PRO A 60 -9.06 2.46 -1.06
N ALA A 61 -7.88 2.00 -1.52
CA ALA A 61 -7.21 0.84 -0.94
C ALA A 61 -6.77 1.09 0.51
N ALA A 62 -6.23 2.27 0.80
CA ALA A 62 -5.84 2.68 2.14
C ALA A 62 -7.03 2.74 3.11
N LYS A 63 -8.16 3.32 2.68
CA LYS A 63 -9.41 3.34 3.48
C LYS A 63 -9.96 1.93 3.74
N VAL A 64 -9.89 1.02 2.77
CA VAL A 64 -10.29 -0.38 2.96
C VAL A 64 -9.35 -1.09 3.93
N ALA A 65 -8.04 -0.88 3.82
CA ALA A 65 -7.06 -1.45 4.74
C ALA A 65 -7.29 -0.98 6.19
N ASP A 66 -7.57 0.31 6.39
CA ASP A 66 -7.85 0.87 7.73
C ASP A 66 -9.08 0.20 8.38
N CYS A 67 -10.18 0.07 7.64
CA CYS A 67 -11.37 -0.62 8.15
C CYS A 67 -11.15 -2.12 8.35
N LEU A 68 -10.35 -2.78 7.49
CA LEU A 68 -9.96 -4.18 7.70
C LEU A 68 -9.16 -4.35 8.98
N ARG A 69 -8.23 -3.43 9.28
CA ARG A 69 -7.44 -3.46 10.50
C ARG A 69 -8.31 -3.31 11.74
N GLU A 70 -9.29 -2.41 11.72
CA GLU A 70 -10.26 -2.33 12.81
C GLU A 70 -11.08 -3.62 12.96
N ALA A 71 -11.69 -4.09 11.88
CA ALA A 71 -12.59 -5.24 11.92
C ALA A 71 -11.88 -6.53 12.33
N SER A 72 -10.63 -6.70 11.90
CA SER A 72 -9.82 -7.86 12.24
C SER A 72 -9.29 -7.86 13.67
N GLY A 73 -9.23 -6.69 14.31
CA GLY A 73 -8.73 -6.51 15.68
C GLY A 73 -7.26 -6.86 15.87
N GLY A 74 -6.51 -7.12 14.78
CA GLY A 74 -5.13 -7.60 14.79
C GLY A 74 -4.20 -6.70 13.98
N LEU A 75 -2.93 -7.10 13.89
CA LEU A 75 -1.95 -6.40 13.08
C LEU A 75 -2.20 -6.69 11.59
N LEU A 76 -2.21 -5.64 10.78
CA LEU A 76 -2.27 -5.74 9.33
C LEU A 76 -1.05 -5.01 8.74
N THR A 77 -0.09 -5.77 8.22
CA THR A 77 1.19 -5.25 7.69
C THR A 77 1.09 -5.06 6.17
N ILE A 78 1.54 -3.90 5.68
CA ILE A 78 1.72 -3.66 4.24
C ILE A 78 3.01 -4.33 3.77
N LEU A 79 2.89 -5.22 2.79
CA LEU A 79 4.02 -5.93 2.17
C LEU A 79 4.44 -5.33 0.83
N SER A 80 3.51 -4.65 0.16
CA SER A 80 3.76 -3.97 -1.12
C SER A 80 2.69 -2.92 -1.35
N ALA A 81 3.09 -1.75 -1.84
CA ALA A 81 2.17 -0.66 -2.17
C ALA A 81 2.35 -0.20 -3.63
N ASN A 82 3.31 0.67 -3.91
CA ASN A 82 3.70 0.99 -5.29
C ASN A 82 4.75 0.01 -5.83
N ARG A 83 4.67 -0.31 -7.13
CA ARG A 83 5.73 -1.05 -7.86
C ARG A 83 6.12 -0.32 -9.14
N SER A 84 7.41 -0.04 -9.30
CA SER A 84 7.94 0.39 -10.59
C SER A 84 7.78 -0.74 -11.64
N PRO A 85 7.68 -0.42 -12.95
CA PRO A 85 7.64 -1.44 -13.99
C PRO A 85 8.84 -2.39 -13.96
N ALA A 86 10.04 -1.88 -13.64
CA ALA A 86 11.26 -2.68 -13.57
C ALA A 86 11.22 -3.65 -12.38
N TYR A 87 10.83 -3.14 -11.21
CA TYR A 87 10.67 -3.97 -10.01
C TYR A 87 9.60 -5.04 -10.21
N ASN A 88 8.43 -4.67 -10.73
CA ASN A 88 7.32 -5.60 -10.98
C ASN A 88 7.75 -6.75 -11.90
N ARG A 89 8.49 -6.46 -12.98
CA ARG A 89 9.04 -7.51 -13.86
C ARG A 89 10.06 -8.41 -13.12
N ALA A 90 10.96 -7.82 -12.35
CA ALA A 90 12.02 -8.55 -11.64
C ALA A 90 11.49 -9.50 -10.56
N ILE A 91 10.31 -9.22 -9.98
CA ILE A 91 9.64 -10.11 -9.03
C ILE A 91 8.61 -11.06 -9.69
N GLY A 92 8.54 -11.10 -11.02
CA GLY A 92 7.58 -11.95 -11.74
C GLY A 92 6.13 -11.49 -11.66
N GLY A 93 5.89 -10.20 -11.41
CA GLY A 93 4.56 -9.61 -11.31
C GLY A 93 3.80 -9.56 -12.64
N ALA A 94 2.47 -9.51 -12.57
CA ALA A 94 1.60 -9.43 -13.73
C ALA A 94 1.84 -8.13 -14.55
N SER A 95 1.70 -8.21 -15.87
CA SER A 95 1.94 -7.08 -16.79
C SER A 95 0.96 -5.91 -16.62
N LYS A 96 -0.23 -6.16 -16.07
CA LYS A 96 -1.26 -5.15 -15.76
C LYS A 96 -1.51 -5.07 -14.25
N SER A 97 -0.44 -5.09 -13.45
CA SER A 97 -0.52 -5.03 -11.99
C SER A 97 -1.01 -3.65 -11.52
N GLU A 98 -2.06 -3.64 -10.70
CA GLU A 98 -2.60 -2.42 -10.07
C GLU A 98 -1.59 -1.73 -9.12
N HIS A 99 -0.56 -2.45 -8.64
CA HIS A 99 0.53 -1.83 -7.90
C HIS A 99 1.33 -0.83 -8.75
N MET A 100 1.36 -1.00 -10.08
CA MET A 100 2.06 -0.08 -10.99
C MET A 100 1.28 1.23 -11.22
N SER A 101 -0.01 1.24 -10.94
CA SER A 101 -0.88 2.43 -10.90
C SER A 101 -1.08 2.98 -9.49
N PHE A 102 -0.39 2.39 -8.50
CA PHE A 102 -0.51 2.71 -7.07
C PHE A 102 -1.96 2.66 -6.55
N SER A 103 -2.74 1.69 -7.05
CA SER A 103 -4.14 1.46 -6.68
C SER A 103 -4.36 0.21 -5.82
N ALA A 104 -3.28 -0.47 -5.40
CA ALA A 104 -3.33 -1.73 -4.65
C ALA A 104 -2.36 -1.78 -3.48
N LEU A 105 -2.73 -2.60 -2.47
CA LEU A 105 -1.91 -2.95 -1.31
C LEU A 105 -1.89 -4.46 -1.15
N ASP A 106 -0.71 -5.02 -0.94
CA ASP A 106 -0.55 -6.38 -0.42
C ASP A 106 -0.48 -6.30 1.09
N LEU A 107 -1.34 -7.08 1.75
CA LEU A 107 -1.53 -7.04 3.19
C LEU A 107 -1.30 -8.43 3.80
N ARG A 108 -0.66 -8.47 4.96
CA ARG A 108 -0.58 -9.66 5.81
C ARG A 108 -1.30 -9.39 7.13
N SER A 109 -2.29 -10.22 7.43
CA SER A 109 -2.95 -10.25 8.73
C SER A 109 -2.35 -11.36 9.59
N ASP A 110 -2.25 -11.12 10.90
CA ASP A 110 -1.91 -12.13 11.90
C ASP A 110 -3.14 -12.86 12.47
N THR A 111 -4.33 -12.27 12.37
CA THR A 111 -5.57 -12.82 12.93
C THR A 111 -6.50 -13.44 11.89
N TRP A 112 -6.64 -12.84 10.72
CA TRP A 112 -7.60 -13.27 9.70
C TRP A 112 -6.91 -13.91 8.50
N SER A 113 -7.52 -14.97 7.97
CA SER A 113 -7.10 -15.53 6.68
C SER A 113 -7.48 -14.59 5.54
N ALA A 114 -6.79 -14.72 4.40
CA ALA A 114 -7.13 -13.97 3.19
C ALA A 114 -8.59 -14.18 2.74
N ALA A 115 -9.12 -15.41 2.88
CA ALA A 115 -10.52 -15.72 2.57
C ALA A 115 -11.47 -14.94 3.48
N LYS A 116 -11.22 -14.91 4.80
CA LYS A 116 -12.04 -14.14 5.74
C LYS A 116 -12.03 -12.65 5.44
N CYS A 117 -10.87 -12.10 5.06
CA CYS A 117 -10.76 -10.71 4.61
C CYS A 117 -11.55 -10.43 3.32
N PHE A 118 -11.65 -11.40 2.42
CA PHE A 118 -12.46 -11.28 1.20
C PHE A 118 -13.96 -11.28 1.52
N ASP A 119 -14.41 -12.22 2.34
CA ASP A 119 -15.82 -12.36 2.74
C ASP A 119 -16.36 -11.17 3.53
N TRP A 120 -15.48 -10.46 4.25
CA TRP A 120 -15.86 -9.23 4.96
C TRP A 120 -16.12 -8.03 4.02
N ARG A 121 -15.51 -7.95 2.83
CA ARG A 121 -15.65 -6.76 1.96
C ARG A 121 -17.10 -6.49 1.53
N PRO A 122 -17.89 -7.50 1.10
CA PRO A 122 -19.32 -7.30 0.82
C PRO A 122 -20.10 -6.76 2.02
N TRP A 123 -19.76 -7.16 3.25
CA TRP A 123 -20.43 -6.69 4.46
C TRP A 123 -20.23 -5.18 4.68
N ARG A 124 -19.03 -4.64 4.44
CA ARG A 124 -18.76 -3.19 4.56
C ARG A 124 -19.56 -2.36 3.55
N LEU A 125 -19.63 -2.79 2.29
CA LEU A 125 -20.37 -2.07 1.23
C LEU A 125 -21.87 -1.98 1.50
N GLN A 126 -22.40 -2.85 2.35
CA GLN A 126 -23.82 -2.92 2.68
C GLN A 126 -24.18 -2.26 4.01
N ASN A 127 -23.24 -2.07 4.95
CA ASN A 127 -23.57 -1.81 6.36
C ASN A 127 -22.86 -0.61 7.01
N ILE A 128 -22.02 0.14 6.29
CA ILE A 128 -21.39 1.35 6.84
C ILE A 128 -21.63 2.52 5.86
N PRO A 129 -22.22 3.65 6.29
CA PRO A 129 -22.53 4.77 5.41
C PRO A 129 -21.25 5.40 4.83
N PRO A 130 -21.32 5.98 3.62
CA PRO A 130 -20.20 6.74 3.08
C PRO A 130 -19.91 7.94 4.00
N HIS A 131 -18.66 8.07 4.42
CA HIS A 131 -18.14 9.28 5.07
C HIS A 131 -17.98 10.38 4.02
#